data_AF-A0A7L2Z2F2-F1
#
_entry.id   AF-A0A7L2Z2F2-F1
#
_cell.length_a   1.000
_cell.length_b   1.000
_cell.length_c   1.000
_cell.angle_alpha   90.00
_cell.angle_beta   90.00
_cell.angle_gamma   90.00
#
_symmetry.space_group_name_H-M   'P 1'
#
loop_
_entity.id
_entity.type
_entity.pdbx_description
1 polymer ?
#
loop_
_entity_poly.entity_id
_entity_poly.type
_entity_poly.pdbx_seq_one_letter_code
_entity_poly.pdbx_strand_id
1 'polypeptide(L)'
;CENGGTAVGEGCVCPPGYNGTHCQTTDPATGCQNGATAVGTKCYCPPGFQGPLCQHPHPEGACQNGGTAFGTGCVCPPGYWGDLCQHPQPPDSCLNVICHNGGVANLTHCLCPPGYSGPTCEKVDVTDRCASGSTAVGNLCICPPGRSGPRCDT
;
A
#
# COMPACT_ATOMS: atom_id res chain seq x y z
N CYS A 1 49.23 -9.45 4.18
CA CYS A 1 47.97 -8.93 3.61
C CYS A 1 47.07 -8.51 4.75
N GLU A 2 46.52 -7.30 4.70
CA GLU A 2 45.59 -6.74 5.68
C GLU A 2 44.14 -6.99 5.26
N ASN A 3 43.20 -6.68 6.16
CA ASN A 3 41.75 -6.70 5.88
C ASN A 3 41.20 -7.99 5.24
N GLY A 4 41.82 -9.14 5.54
CA GLY A 4 41.40 -10.45 5.02
C GLY A 4 41.92 -10.79 3.61
N GLY A 5 42.90 -10.06 3.08
CA GLY A 5 43.56 -10.41 1.81
C GLY A 5 44.32 -11.73 1.86
N THR A 6 44.38 -12.41 0.72
CA THR A 6 45.09 -13.70 0.56
C THR A 6 46.48 -13.45 0.00
N ALA A 7 47.52 -13.98 0.64
CA ALA A 7 48.89 -13.85 0.16
C ALA A 7 49.11 -14.75 -1.07
N VAL A 8 49.62 -14.18 -2.16
CA VAL A 8 49.95 -14.88 -3.39
C VAL A 8 51.31 -14.41 -3.89
N GLY A 9 52.34 -15.25 -3.71
CA GLY A 9 53.73 -14.87 -3.97
C GLY A 9 54.20 -13.77 -3.01
N GLU A 10 54.81 -12.72 -3.55
CA GLU A 10 55.21 -11.52 -2.77
C GLU A 10 54.09 -10.47 -2.66
N GLY A 11 52.91 -10.74 -3.22
CA GLY A 11 51.78 -9.82 -3.24
C GLY A 11 50.56 -10.32 -2.48
N CYS A 12 49.51 -9.50 -2.48
CA CYS A 12 48.22 -9.80 -1.87
C CYS A 12 47.10 -9.69 -2.89
N VAL A 13 46.21 -10.69 -2.91
CA VAL A 13 44.91 -10.60 -3.57
C VAL A 13 43.93 -10.02 -2.55
N CYS A 14 43.39 -8.84 -2.86
CA CYS A 14 42.53 -8.12 -1.95
C CYS A 14 41.07 -8.56 -2.05
N PRO A 15 40.37 -8.66 -0.90
CA PRO A 15 38.94 -8.92 -0.90
C PRO A 15 38.18 -7.69 -1.43
N PRO A 16 36.94 -7.86 -1.92
CA PRO A 16 36.12 -6.76 -2.38
C PRO A 16 36.02 -5.68 -1.30
N GLY A 17 36.19 -4.41 -1.68
CA GLY A 17 36.16 -3.28 -0.76
C GLY A 17 37.54 -2.81 -0.31
N TYR A 18 38.61 -3.47 -0.80
CA TYR A 18 39.99 -3.16 -0.44
C TYR A 18 40.93 -3.20 -1.64
N ASN A 19 41.95 -2.36 -1.59
CA ASN A 19 42.97 -2.19 -2.62
C ASN A 19 44.33 -1.84 -1.98
N GLY A 20 45.38 -1.77 -2.78
CA GLY A 20 46.76 -1.59 -2.38
C GLY A 20 47.52 -2.91 -2.37
N THR A 21 48.85 -2.82 -2.43
CA THR A 21 49.75 -3.98 -2.50
C THR A 21 49.59 -4.94 -1.32
N HIS A 22 49.17 -4.43 -0.16
CA HIS A 22 48.94 -5.21 1.05
C HIS A 22 47.46 -5.17 1.48
N CYS A 23 46.53 -4.69 0.63
CA CYS A 23 45.11 -4.52 0.95
C CYS A 23 44.84 -3.55 2.11
N GLN A 24 45.73 -2.57 2.28
CA GLN A 24 45.69 -1.58 3.35
C GLN A 24 44.71 -0.44 3.08
N THR A 25 44.25 -0.28 1.84
CA THR A 25 43.39 0.83 1.44
C THR A 25 41.96 0.35 1.27
N THR A 26 40.99 1.05 1.83
CA THR A 26 39.57 0.79 1.55
C THR A 26 39.21 1.33 0.17
N ASP A 27 38.62 0.49 -0.66
CA ASP A 27 38.14 0.81 -2.00
C ASP A 27 36.72 0.25 -2.20
N PRO A 28 35.69 1.00 -1.76
CA PRO A 28 34.32 0.53 -1.84
C PRO A 28 33.83 0.38 -3.28
N ALA A 29 34.47 1.04 -4.25
CA ALA A 29 34.07 0.98 -5.66
C ALA A 29 34.31 -0.40 -6.27
N THR A 30 35.32 -1.13 -5.81
CA THR A 30 35.60 -2.52 -6.19
C THR A 30 34.92 -3.54 -5.26
N GLY A 31 34.23 -3.05 -4.22
CA GLY A 31 33.60 -3.88 -3.21
C GLY A 31 32.16 -4.25 -3.45
N CYS A 32 31.43 -3.48 -4.27
CA CYS A 32 30.00 -3.67 -4.45
C CYS A 32 29.68 -5.02 -5.11
N GLN A 33 28.80 -5.80 -4.49
CA GLN A 33 28.41 -7.15 -4.92
C GLN A 33 26.99 -7.16 -5.51
N ASN A 34 26.58 -8.30 -6.09
CA ASN A 34 25.21 -8.58 -6.51
C ASN A 34 24.60 -7.57 -7.51
N GLY A 35 25.42 -6.98 -8.39
CA GLY A 35 24.97 -6.03 -9.40
C GLY A 35 24.72 -4.61 -8.87
N ALA A 36 25.26 -4.29 -7.68
CA ALA A 36 25.17 -2.95 -7.11
C ALA A 36 25.96 -1.91 -7.90
N THR A 37 25.43 -0.69 -7.91
CA THR A 37 26.06 0.46 -8.57
C THR A 37 26.97 1.18 -7.59
N ALA A 38 28.25 1.29 -7.92
CA ALA A 38 29.21 2.06 -7.14
C ALA A 38 29.16 3.54 -7.53
N VAL A 39 28.98 4.43 -6.55
CA VAL A 39 29.16 5.88 -6.73
C VAL A 39 30.13 6.38 -5.67
N GLY A 40 31.37 6.63 -6.09
CA GLY A 40 32.47 6.95 -5.18
C GLY A 40 32.73 5.81 -4.20
N THR A 41 32.63 6.09 -2.90
CA THR A 41 32.87 5.13 -1.81
C THR A 41 31.60 4.44 -1.31
N LYS A 42 30.46 4.58 -2.00
CA LYS A 42 29.17 4.05 -1.56
C LYS A 42 28.56 3.12 -2.61
N CYS A 43 28.10 1.95 -2.16
CA CYS A 43 27.35 1.01 -2.98
C CYS A 43 25.85 1.30 -2.88
N TYR A 44 25.19 1.36 -4.04
CA TYR A 44 23.74 1.43 -4.16
C TYR A 44 23.22 0.04 -4.53
N CYS A 45 22.58 -0.60 -3.57
CA CYS A 45 22.15 -2.00 -3.70
C CYS A 45 20.92 -2.13 -4.60
N PRO A 46 20.88 -3.15 -5.47
CA PRO A 46 19.66 -3.50 -6.17
C PRO A 46 18.65 -4.12 -5.19
N PRO A 47 17.36 -4.19 -5.57
CA PRO A 47 16.34 -4.87 -4.77
C PRO A 47 16.79 -6.27 -4.39
N GLY A 48 16.51 -6.67 -3.15
CA GLY A 48 16.88 -7.98 -2.64
C GLY A 48 18.25 -8.04 -1.98
N PHE A 49 19.01 -6.94 -1.94
CA PHE A 49 20.35 -6.91 -1.33
C PHE A 49 20.53 -5.70 -0.40
N GLN A 50 21.33 -5.90 0.65
CA GLN A 50 21.64 -4.91 1.67
C GLN A 50 23.10 -5.05 2.15
N GLY A 51 23.52 -4.10 2.97
CA GLY A 51 24.87 -4.05 3.54
C GLY A 51 25.76 -3.04 2.80
N PRO A 52 26.92 -2.68 3.39
CA PRO A 52 27.79 -1.64 2.87
C PRO A 52 28.34 -1.96 1.46
N LEU A 53 28.40 -3.25 1.12
CA LEU A 53 28.84 -3.75 -0.18
C LEU A 53 27.72 -4.51 -0.91
N CYS A 54 26.46 -4.40 -0.44
CA CYS A 54 25.33 -5.15 -0.98
C CYS A 54 25.54 -6.68 -0.95
N GLN A 55 26.36 -7.15 -0.02
CA GLN A 55 26.80 -8.54 0.08
C GLN A 55 25.77 -9.45 0.77
N HIS A 56 24.81 -8.87 1.49
CA HIS A 56 23.80 -9.63 2.20
C HIS A 56 22.50 -9.61 1.41
N PRO A 57 21.83 -10.75 1.22
CA PRO A 57 20.44 -10.76 0.80
C PRO A 57 19.64 -9.93 1.80
N HIS A 58 18.86 -8.97 1.31
CA HIS A 58 17.91 -8.28 2.14
C HIS A 58 16.75 -9.26 2.40
N PRO A 59 16.47 -9.65 3.66
CA PRO A 59 15.38 -10.58 3.96
C PRO A 59 14.02 -10.09 3.47
N GLU A 60 13.90 -8.80 3.16
CA GLU A 60 12.66 -8.15 2.75
C GLU A 60 12.65 -7.75 1.26
N GLY A 61 13.78 -7.87 0.53
CA GLY A 61 13.94 -7.21 -0.77
C GLY A 61 13.48 -7.99 -2.02
N ALA A 62 12.93 -9.20 -1.89
CA ALA A 62 12.23 -9.84 -2.99
C ALA A 62 10.75 -9.49 -2.89
N CYS A 63 10.20 -8.86 -3.93
CA CYS A 63 8.78 -8.57 -4.01
C CYS A 63 7.97 -9.84 -3.68
N GLN A 64 7.17 -9.76 -2.63
CA GLN A 64 6.43 -10.88 -2.10
C GLN A 64 5.19 -11.17 -2.94
N ASN A 65 4.58 -12.32 -2.74
CA ASN A 65 3.27 -12.68 -3.31
C ASN A 65 3.17 -12.55 -4.84
N GLY A 66 4.28 -12.78 -5.56
CA GLY A 66 4.33 -12.67 -7.03
C GLY A 66 4.57 -11.25 -7.57
N GLY A 67 4.99 -10.31 -6.72
CA GLY A 67 5.46 -9.00 -7.14
C GLY A 67 6.67 -9.06 -8.06
N THR A 68 6.73 -8.11 -9.00
CA THR A 68 7.86 -7.97 -9.93
C THR A 68 8.73 -6.80 -9.49
N ALA A 69 10.04 -7.02 -9.35
CA ALA A 69 10.97 -5.95 -9.01
C ALA A 69 11.11 -4.95 -10.17
N PHE A 70 11.03 -3.65 -9.87
CA PHE A 70 11.23 -2.57 -10.82
C PHE A 70 12.02 -1.42 -10.18
N GLY A 71 13.27 -1.22 -10.61
CA GLY A 71 14.15 -0.19 -10.06
C GLY A 71 14.49 -0.46 -8.60
N THR A 72 14.11 0.44 -7.69
CA THR A 72 14.28 0.29 -6.23
C THR A 72 13.00 -0.16 -5.50
N GLY A 73 11.94 -0.50 -6.23
CA GLY A 73 10.63 -0.85 -5.67
C GLY A 73 10.00 -2.09 -6.30
N CYS A 74 8.78 -2.42 -5.86
CA CYS A 74 8.02 -3.57 -6.32
C CYS A 74 6.74 -3.16 -7.06
N VAL A 75 6.46 -3.85 -8.16
CA VAL A 75 5.17 -3.81 -8.85
C VAL A 75 4.34 -4.98 -8.34
N CYS A 76 3.25 -4.68 -7.64
CA CYS A 76 2.41 -5.71 -7.02
C CYS A 76 1.36 -6.28 -7.98
N PRO A 77 1.14 -7.60 -7.97
CA PRO A 77 0.06 -8.21 -8.71
C PRO A 77 -1.29 -7.78 -8.11
N PRO A 78 -2.40 -7.93 -8.88
CA PRO A 78 -3.74 -7.67 -8.38
C PRO A 78 -3.98 -8.44 -7.08
N GLY A 79 -4.53 -7.76 -6.07
CA GLY A 79 -4.78 -8.38 -4.77
C GLY A 79 -3.64 -8.24 -3.76
N TYR A 80 -2.58 -7.48 -4.03
CA TYR A 80 -1.50 -7.20 -3.07
C TYR A 80 -1.04 -5.74 -3.11
N TRP A 81 -0.51 -5.25 -1.97
CA TRP A 81 -0.03 -3.87 -1.80
C TRP A 81 1.09 -3.80 -0.75
N GLY A 82 1.67 -2.59 -0.61
CA GLY A 82 2.84 -2.30 0.23
C GLY A 82 4.13 -2.27 -0.60
N ASP A 83 5.19 -1.69 -0.03
CA ASP A 83 6.47 -1.46 -0.73
C ASP A 83 7.09 -2.75 -1.28
N LEU A 84 6.72 -3.90 -0.70
CA LEU A 84 7.22 -5.22 -1.04
C LEU A 84 6.08 -6.17 -1.42
N CYS A 85 4.87 -5.67 -1.67
CA CYS A 85 3.67 -6.48 -1.91
C CYS A 85 3.35 -7.46 -0.77
N GLN A 86 3.76 -7.11 0.45
CA GLN A 86 3.65 -7.95 1.63
C GLN A 86 2.22 -8.03 2.18
N HIS A 87 1.37 -7.07 1.81
CA HIS A 87 0.00 -7.01 2.29
C HIS A 87 -0.95 -7.54 1.22
N PRO A 88 -1.73 -8.59 1.50
CA PRO A 88 -2.88 -8.90 0.66
C PRO A 88 -3.85 -7.72 0.72
N GLN A 89 -4.23 -7.23 -0.46
CA GLN A 89 -5.39 -6.36 -0.59
C GLN A 89 -6.59 -7.20 -0.16
N PRO A 90 -7.40 -6.73 0.80
CA PRO A 90 -8.65 -7.40 1.09
C PRO A 90 -9.45 -7.48 -0.22
N PRO A 91 -10.18 -8.58 -0.48
CA PRO A 91 -10.92 -8.79 -1.73
C PRO A 91 -11.86 -7.62 -2.10
N ASP A 92 -12.12 -6.74 -1.13
CA ASP A 92 -12.99 -5.58 -1.18
C ASP A 92 -12.29 -4.21 -1.39
N SER A 93 -10.98 -4.17 -1.60
CA SER A 93 -10.23 -2.89 -1.70
C SER A 93 -10.30 -2.22 -3.07
N CYS A 94 -10.83 -2.93 -4.06
CA CYS A 94 -11.55 -2.35 -5.19
C CYS A 94 -12.99 -2.83 -5.16
N LEU A 95 -13.71 -2.60 -4.05
CA LEU A 95 -15.16 -2.72 -4.06
C LEU A 95 -15.64 -1.72 -5.11
N ASN A 96 -16.01 -2.24 -6.28
CA ASN A 96 -17.05 -1.65 -7.10
C ASN A 96 -18.30 -1.59 -6.21
N VAL A 97 -18.32 -0.65 -5.27
CA VAL A 97 -19.44 -0.43 -4.38
C VAL A 97 -20.52 0.16 -5.27
N ILE A 98 -21.40 -0.70 -5.74
CA ILE A 98 -22.51 -0.30 -6.60
C ILE A 98 -23.49 0.39 -5.68
N CYS A 99 -23.50 1.72 -5.74
CA CYS A 99 -24.45 2.51 -4.99
C CYS A 99 -25.80 2.51 -5.67
N HIS A 100 -26.81 2.06 -4.93
CA HIS A 100 -28.20 2.09 -5.37
C HIS A 100 -28.83 3.45 -5.04
N ASN A 101 -29.98 3.73 -5.64
CA ASN A 101 -30.83 4.88 -5.29
C ASN A 101 -30.14 6.26 -5.34
N GLY A 102 -29.16 6.42 -6.23
CA GLY A 102 -28.42 7.69 -6.39
C GLY A 102 -27.33 7.93 -5.34
N GLY A 103 -26.90 6.91 -4.60
CA GLY A 103 -25.73 6.99 -3.73
C GLY A 103 -24.43 7.25 -4.49
N VAL A 104 -23.48 7.90 -3.83
CA VAL A 104 -22.16 8.22 -4.38
C VAL A 104 -21.11 7.32 -3.75
N ALA A 105 -20.29 6.65 -4.56
CA ALA A 105 -19.25 5.77 -4.07
C ALA A 105 -18.18 6.55 -3.30
N ASN A 106 -17.85 6.08 -2.09
CA ASN A 106 -16.80 6.63 -1.24
C ASN A 106 -15.92 5.51 -0.68
N LEU A 107 -14.88 5.15 -1.45
CA LEU A 107 -13.85 4.15 -1.15
C LEU A 107 -14.40 2.75 -0.80
N THR A 108 -15.00 2.59 0.38
CA THR A 108 -15.48 1.33 0.94
C THR A 108 -17.00 1.30 1.20
N HIS A 109 -17.70 2.42 1.06
CA HIS A 109 -19.14 2.53 1.31
C HIS A 109 -19.79 3.56 0.38
N CYS A 110 -21.12 3.54 0.29
CA CYS A 110 -21.88 4.57 -0.42
C CYS A 110 -22.32 5.70 0.51
N LEU A 111 -22.16 6.93 0.05
CA LEU A 111 -22.81 8.10 0.63
C LEU A 111 -24.26 8.13 0.14
N CYS A 112 -25.20 7.86 1.04
CA CYS A 112 -26.61 7.72 0.68
C CYS A 112 -27.35 9.06 0.67
N PRO A 113 -28.19 9.31 -0.35
CA PRO A 113 -29.08 10.45 -0.34
C PRO A 113 -30.13 10.31 0.78
N PRO A 114 -30.77 11.43 1.19
CA PRO A 114 -31.79 11.40 2.23
C PRO A 114 -32.90 10.38 1.93
N GLY A 115 -33.24 9.57 2.92
CA GLY A 115 -34.24 8.50 2.79
C GLY A 115 -33.68 7.13 2.37
N TYR A 116 -32.36 7.00 2.23
CA TYR A 116 -31.69 5.72 1.97
C TYR A 116 -30.55 5.48 2.95
N SER A 117 -30.32 4.21 3.29
CA SER A 117 -29.27 3.78 4.22
C SER A 117 -28.71 2.41 3.84
N GLY A 118 -27.68 1.96 4.55
CA GLY A 118 -26.95 0.73 4.25
C GLY A 118 -25.63 0.99 3.50
N PRO A 119 -24.72 0.01 3.48
CA PRO A 119 -23.40 0.13 2.86
C PRO A 119 -23.44 0.43 1.35
N THR A 120 -24.52 0.07 0.65
CA THR A 120 -24.73 0.34 -0.77
C THR A 120 -25.97 1.19 -1.07
N CYS A 121 -26.56 1.83 -0.04
CA CYS A 121 -27.83 2.57 -0.14
C CYS A 121 -29.00 1.71 -0.64
N GLU A 122 -28.92 0.41 -0.37
CA GLU A 122 -29.88 -0.59 -0.76
C GLU A 122 -31.15 -0.55 0.09
N LYS A 123 -31.05 0.00 1.31
CA LYS A 123 -32.19 0.13 2.21
C LYS A 123 -32.84 1.46 1.95
N VAL A 124 -34.13 1.43 1.65
CA VAL A 124 -34.97 2.60 1.87
C VAL A 124 -35.02 2.78 3.38
N ASP A 125 -34.54 3.93 3.87
CA ASP A 125 -34.71 4.29 5.27
C ASP A 125 -36.17 4.69 5.46
N VAL A 126 -37.02 3.67 5.57
CA VAL A 126 -38.45 3.79 5.90
C VAL A 126 -38.60 4.04 7.41
N THR A 127 -37.78 4.91 7.99
CA THR A 127 -38.20 5.60 9.22
C THR A 127 -39.29 6.59 8.86
N ASP A 128 -40.42 6.00 8.51
CA ASP A 128 -41.75 6.46 8.18
C ASP A 128 -42.10 7.73 8.97
N ARG A 129 -41.75 8.91 8.44
CA ARG A 129 -41.84 10.11 9.27
C ARG A 129 -43.25 10.60 9.46
N CYS A 130 -44.23 10.19 8.65
CA CYS A 130 -45.59 10.70 8.78
C CYS A 130 -46.55 9.58 9.18
N ALA A 131 -47.38 9.83 10.18
CA ALA A 131 -48.39 8.87 10.60
C ALA A 131 -49.37 8.57 9.46
N SER A 132 -49.88 7.33 9.42
CA SER A 132 -50.79 6.84 8.39
C SER A 132 -51.92 7.82 8.08
N GLY A 133 -52.06 8.19 6.81
CA GLY A 133 -53.03 9.19 6.33
C GLY A 133 -52.47 10.60 6.13
N SER A 134 -51.15 10.79 6.30
CA SER A 134 -50.46 12.07 6.08
C SER A 134 -49.67 12.06 4.77
N THR A 135 -49.39 13.24 4.21
CA THR A 135 -48.64 13.39 2.94
C THR A 135 -47.20 13.80 3.23
N ALA A 136 -46.23 13.05 2.73
CA ALA A 136 -44.81 13.38 2.86
C ALA A 136 -44.32 14.22 1.67
N VAL A 137 -43.67 15.35 1.95
CA VAL A 137 -42.97 16.17 0.95
C VAL A 137 -41.53 16.38 1.41
N GLY A 138 -40.62 15.56 0.87
CA GLY A 138 -39.23 15.53 1.32
C GLY A 138 -39.13 15.11 2.80
N ASN A 139 -38.56 15.97 3.64
CA ASN A 139 -38.45 15.74 5.09
C ASN A 139 -39.65 16.26 5.90
N LEU A 140 -40.67 16.85 5.26
CA LEU A 140 -41.80 17.51 5.91
C LEU A 140 -43.08 16.68 5.79
N CYS A 141 -43.82 16.54 6.90
CA CYS A 141 -45.14 15.89 6.93
C CYS A 141 -46.26 16.94 6.88
N ILE A 142 -47.15 16.78 5.91
CA ILE A 142 -48.39 17.54 5.80
C ILE A 142 -49.48 16.74 6.51
N CYS A 143 -50.01 17.29 7.61
CA CYS A 143 -50.95 16.61 8.46
C CYS A 143 -52.40 16.72 7.97
N PRO A 144 -53.19 15.64 8.03
CA PRO A 144 -54.62 15.72 7.81
C PRO A 144 -55.31 16.54 8.91
N PRO A 145 -56.52 17.06 8.68
CA PRO A 145 -57.27 17.82 9.68
C PRO A 145 -57.41 17.03 10.99
N GLY A 146 -57.05 17.66 12.11
CA GLY A 146 -57.10 17.05 13.43
C GLY A 146 -55.84 16.29 13.84
N ARG A 147 -54.76 16.35 13.06
CA ARG A 147 -53.42 15.88 13.45
C ARG A 147 -52.38 16.97 13.30
N SER A 148 -51.32 16.86 14.08
CA SER A 148 -50.31 17.88 14.29
C SER A 148 -48.97 17.25 14.70
N GLY A 149 -47.93 18.08 14.79
CA GLY A 149 -46.57 17.64 15.08
C GLY A 149 -45.74 17.31 13.84
N PRO A 150 -44.40 17.18 13.98
CA PRO A 150 -43.47 17.00 12.87
C PRO A 150 -43.67 15.67 12.12
N ARG A 151 -44.46 14.76 12.71
CA ARG A 151 -44.78 13.43 12.18
C ARG A 151 -46.28 13.17 12.05
N CYS A 152 -47.13 14.15 12.34
CA CYS A 152 -48.60 14.02 12.29
C CYS A 152 -49.15 12.86 13.13
N ASP A 153 -48.47 12.53 14.23
CA ASP A 153 -48.79 11.46 15.17
C ASP A 153 -49.56 11.95 16.41
N THR A 154 -49.78 13.26 16.54
CA THR A 154 -50.46 13.92 17.67
C THR A 154 -51.72 14.64 17.23
#